data_AF-A0A1H9WL39-F1
#
_entry.id   AF-A0A1H9WL39-F1
#
_cell.length_a   1.000
_cell.length_b   1.000
_cell.length_c   1.000
_cell.angle_alpha   90.00
_cell.angle_beta   90.00
_cell.angle_gamma   90.00
#
_symmetry.space_group_name_H-M   'P 1'
#
loop_
_entity.id
_entity.type
_entity.pdbx_description
1 polymer ?
#
loop_
_entity_poly.entity_id
_entity_poly.type
_entity_poly.pdbx_seq_one_letter_code
_entity_poly.pdbx_strand_id
1 'polypeptide(L)'
;MTELVHDNEPSALTVVIQQLARVLEIPADQLAPDDRLAYLPNVDSLRLMDAITAVESMSRVKLSEDDLVTARTVAQLAALVESARTTDAKRDRS
;
A
#
# COMPACT_ATOMS: atom_id res chain seq x y z
N MET A 1 -21.46 11.83 25.36
CA MET A 1 -20.31 12.51 24.74
C MET A 1 -19.83 11.60 23.64
N THR A 2 -20.07 12.04 22.41
CA THR A 2 -20.07 11.27 21.18
C THR A 2 -18.66 11.11 20.66
N GLU A 3 -18.18 9.89 20.43
CA GLU A 3 -17.33 9.65 19.26
C GLU A 3 -17.50 8.19 18.84
N LEU A 4 -18.02 8.05 17.62
CA LEU A 4 -18.18 6.78 16.94
C LEU A 4 -16.78 6.22 16.69
N VAL A 5 -16.44 5.15 17.38
CA VAL A 5 -15.30 4.28 17.03
C VAL A 5 -15.69 3.58 15.73
N HIS A 6 -15.61 4.29 14.61
CA HIS A 6 -15.67 3.67 13.30
C HIS A 6 -14.38 2.87 13.17
N ASP A 7 -14.52 1.55 13.18
CA ASP A 7 -13.62 0.55 12.60
C ASP A 7 -12.30 1.15 12.08
N ASN A 8 -11.33 1.30 12.98
CA ASN A 8 -10.09 2.04 12.72
C ASN A 8 -9.11 1.15 11.94
N GLU A 9 -9.56 0.61 10.81
CA GLU A 9 -8.67 -0.01 9.85
C GLU A 9 -7.75 1.07 9.30
N PRO A 10 -6.41 0.91 9.42
CA PRO A 10 -5.49 1.87 8.84
C PRO A 10 -5.73 1.96 7.34
N SER A 11 -5.85 3.19 6.84
CA SER A 11 -6.04 3.45 5.40
C SER A 11 -4.98 2.71 4.59
N ALA A 12 -5.32 2.27 3.37
CA ALA A 12 -4.34 1.61 2.50
C ALA A 12 -3.05 2.44 2.34
N LEU A 13 -3.17 3.77 2.31
CA LEU A 13 -2.02 4.68 2.25
C LEU A 13 -1.11 4.55 3.48
N THR A 14 -1.70 4.56 4.67
CA THR A 14 -0.96 4.39 5.93
C THR A 14 -0.24 3.03 5.98
N VAL A 15 -0.90 1.96 5.52
CA VAL A 15 -0.29 0.62 5.47
C VAL A 15 0.87 0.58 4.48
N VAL A 16 0.68 1.12 3.28
CA VAL A 16 1.71 1.18 2.24
C VAL A 16 2.93 1.96 2.72
N ILE A 17 2.73 3.16 3.28
CA ILE A 17 3.84 3.99 3.79
C ILE A 17 4.62 3.25 4.88
N GLN A 18 3.93 2.60 5.83
CA GLN A 18 4.60 1.85 6.90
C GLN A 18 5.41 0.67 6.38
N GLN A 19 4.90 -0.08 5.39
CA GLN A 19 5.65 -1.20 4.81
C GLN A 19 6.83 -0.73 3.98
N LEU A 20 6.65 0.33 3.17
CA LEU A 20 7.74 0.93 2.41
C LEU A 20 8.83 1.46 3.34
N ALA A 21 8.46 2.21 4.39
CA ALA A 21 9.38 2.71 5.40
C ALA A 21 10.19 1.57 6.05
N ARG A 22 9.51 0.48 6.42
CA ARG A 22 10.14 -0.68 7.05
C ARG A 22 11.13 -1.40 6.14
N VAL A 23 10.75 -1.68 4.89
CA VAL A 23 11.54 -2.49 3.96
C VAL A 23 12.67 -1.68 3.30
N LEU A 24 12.42 -0.40 3.02
CA LEU A 24 13.42 0.51 2.48
C LEU A 24 14.31 1.13 3.57
N GLU A 25 14.02 0.86 4.84
CA GLU A 25 14.72 1.39 6.00
C GLU A 25 14.73 2.94 6.00
N ILE A 26 13.62 3.55 5.54
CA ILE A 26 13.41 4.99 5.49
C ILE A 26 12.38 5.39 6.56
N PRO A 27 12.54 6.53 7.25
CA PRO A 27 11.49 7.06 8.12
C PRO A 27 10.19 7.34 7.36
N ALA A 28 9.05 6.92 7.92
CA ALA A 28 7.73 7.14 7.31
C ALA A 28 7.42 8.64 7.06
N ASP A 29 7.94 9.53 7.91
CA ASP A 29 7.82 10.99 7.76
C ASP A 29 8.54 11.56 6.52
N GLN A 30 9.42 10.77 5.88
CA GLN A 30 10.11 11.15 4.64
C GLN A 30 9.43 10.58 3.39
N LEU A 31 8.33 9.86 3.53
CA LEU A 31 7.56 9.30 2.42
C LEU A 31 6.30 10.13 2.20
N ALA A 32 6.20 10.76 1.04
CA ALA A 32 5.01 11.47 0.60
C ALA A 32 4.15 10.60 -0.34
N PRO A 33 2.82 10.80 -0.36
CA PRO A 33 1.92 10.10 -1.29
C PRO A 33 2.30 10.33 -2.77
N ASP A 34 2.79 11.52 -3.11
CA ASP A 34 3.20 11.86 -4.47
C ASP A 34 4.62 11.38 -4.82
N ASP A 35 5.36 10.81 -3.86
CA ASP A 35 6.69 10.29 -4.11
C ASP A 35 6.63 9.13 -5.08
N ARG A 36 7.58 9.14 -6.03
CA ARG A 36 7.71 8.09 -7.01
C ARG A 36 8.45 6.90 -6.41
N LEU A 37 7.84 5.73 -6.50
CA LEU A 37 8.42 4.47 -6.00
C LEU A 37 9.83 4.23 -6.55
N ALA A 38 10.04 4.49 -7.84
CA ALA A 38 11.33 4.31 -8.51
C ALA A 38 12.44 5.29 -8.07
N TYR A 39 12.11 6.38 -7.37
CA TYR A 39 13.06 7.40 -6.91
C TYR A 39 13.19 7.43 -5.39
N LEU A 40 12.56 6.48 -4.68
CA LEU A 40 12.69 6.40 -3.24
C LEU A 40 14.14 6.06 -2.84
N PRO A 41 14.61 6.56 -1.68
CA PRO A 41 15.90 6.15 -1.15
C PRO A 41 15.96 4.63 -0.96
N ASN A 42 17.12 4.01 -1.17
CA ASN A 42 17.33 2.57 -0.97
C ASN A 42 16.33 1.66 -1.72
N VAL A 43 15.67 2.16 -2.77
CA VAL A 43 14.77 1.34 -3.56
C VAL A 43 15.56 0.50 -4.56
N ASP A 44 15.40 -0.82 -4.42
CA ASP A 44 15.89 -1.82 -5.36
C ASP A 44 14.71 -2.67 -5.80
N SER A 45 14.74 -3.22 -7.02
CA SER A 45 13.63 -4.05 -7.55
C SER A 45 13.20 -5.16 -6.59
N LEU A 46 14.16 -5.76 -5.88
CA LEU A 46 13.90 -6.81 -4.89
C LEU A 46 13.23 -6.24 -3.63
N ARG A 47 13.72 -5.11 -3.09
CA ARG A 47 13.14 -4.46 -1.90
C ARG A 47 11.74 -3.92 -2.18
N LEU A 48 11.52 -3.38 -3.38
CA LEU A 48 10.20 -2.92 -3.80
C LEU A 48 9.21 -4.08 -3.88
N MET A 49 9.60 -5.21 -4.49
CA MET A 49 8.79 -6.42 -4.53
C MET A 49 8.50 -6.98 -3.13
N ASP A 50 9.48 -6.96 -2.23
CA ASP A 50 9.30 -7.39 -0.83
C ASP A 50 8.29 -6.50 -0.09
N ALA A 51 8.40 -5.18 -0.26
CA ALA A 51 7.46 -4.22 0.30
C ALA A 51 6.03 -4.42 -0.24
N ILE A 52 5.89 -4.61 -1.56
CA ILE A 52 4.60 -4.89 -2.19
C ILE A 52 4.01 -6.19 -1.62
N THR A 53 4.81 -7.26 -1.55
CA THR A 53 4.37 -8.55 -1.00
C THR A 53 3.92 -8.42 0.46
N ALA A 54 4.63 -7.62 1.26
CA ALA A 54 4.26 -7.33 2.64
C ALA A 54 2.92 -6.57 2.75
N VAL A 55 2.69 -5.59 1.86
CA VAL A 55 1.44 -4.85 1.76
C VAL A 55 0.27 -5.76 1.36
N GLU A 56 0.45 -6.61 0.36
CA GLU A 56 -0.53 -7.59 -0.08
C GLU A 56 -0.91 -8.55 1.05
N SER A 57 0.09 -9.08 1.75
CA SER A 57 -0.10 -10.00 2.87
C SER A 57 -0.85 -9.34 4.03
N MET A 58 -0.48 -8.12 4.41
CA MET A 58 -1.18 -7.38 5.48
C MET A 58 -2.60 -6.99 5.10
N SER A 59 -2.80 -6.60 3.84
CA SER A 59 -4.09 -6.11 3.34
C SER A 59 -5.01 -7.24 2.87
N ARG A 60 -4.50 -8.48 2.83
CA ARG A 60 -5.17 -9.66 2.26
C ARG A 60 -5.67 -9.43 0.83
N VAL A 61 -4.95 -8.62 0.06
CA VAL A 61 -5.25 -8.38 -1.35
C VAL A 61 -4.20 -9.02 -2.24
N LYS A 62 -4.55 -9.20 -3.50
CA LYS A 62 -3.60 -9.58 -4.54
C LYS A 62 -3.63 -8.54 -5.65
N LEU A 63 -2.49 -7.92 -5.90
CA LEU A 63 -2.27 -6.95 -6.94
C LEU A 63 -1.73 -7.67 -8.17
N SER A 64 -2.20 -7.29 -9.36
CA SER A 64 -1.67 -7.84 -10.60
C SER A 64 -0.35 -7.17 -10.96
N GLU A 65 0.53 -7.87 -11.64
CA GLU A 65 1.80 -7.29 -12.13
C GLU A 65 1.54 -6.06 -13.01
N ASP A 66 0.50 -6.11 -13.86
CA ASP A 66 0.04 -4.95 -14.65
C ASP A 66 -0.32 -3.75 -13.76
N ASP A 67 -1.06 -3.95 -12.67
CA ASP A 67 -1.42 -2.88 -11.75
C ASP A 67 -0.17 -2.26 -11.12
N LEU A 68 0.79 -3.09 -10.71
CA LEU A 68 2.07 -2.64 -10.14
C LEU A 68 2.92 -1.86 -11.14
N VAL A 69 2.90 -2.23 -12.43
CA VAL A 69 3.59 -1.48 -13.49
C VAL A 69 2.96 -0.10 -13.72
N THR A 70 1.65 0.04 -13.49
CA THR A 70 0.97 1.34 -13.55
C THR A 70 1.18 2.20 -12.30
N ALA A 71 1.47 1.58 -11.15
CA ALA A 71 1.74 2.25 -9.89
C ALA A 71 3.12 2.91 -9.92
N ARG A 72 3.16 4.22 -10.16
CA ARG A 72 4.42 5.00 -10.17
C ARG A 72 4.67 5.71 -8.86
N THR A 73 3.63 6.02 -8.10
CA THR A 73 3.71 6.73 -6.81
C THR A 73 3.15 5.93 -5.66
N VAL A 74 3.52 6.32 -4.43
CA VAL A 74 3.01 5.74 -3.19
C VAL A 74 1.48 5.82 -3.12
N ALA A 75 0.88 6.94 -3.52
CA ALA A 75 -0.57 7.13 -3.58
C ALA A 75 -1.24 6.20 -4.58
N GLN A 76 -0.62 5.97 -5.75
CA GLN A 76 -1.18 5.05 -6.74
C GLN A 76 -1.16 3.61 -6.22
N LEU A 77 -0.07 3.18 -5.57
CA LEU A 77 -0.02 1.87 -4.93
C LEU A 77 -1.09 1.71 -3.84
N ALA A 78 -1.25 2.73 -3.00
CA ALA A 78 -2.31 2.76 -1.99
C ALA A 78 -3.72 2.68 -2.59
N ALA A 79 -3.97 3.40 -3.68
CA ALA A 79 -5.26 3.37 -4.38
C ALA A 79 -5.56 1.98 -4.97
N LEU A 80 -4.55 1.28 -5.48
CA LEU A 80 -4.70 -0.09 -5.98
C LEU A 80 -5.05 -1.06 -4.86
N VAL A 81 -4.38 -0.95 -3.72
CA VAL A 81 -4.67 -1.77 -2.52
C VAL A 81 -6.10 -1.53 -2.05
N GLU A 82 -6.53 -0.27 -1.96
CA GLU A 82 -7.89 0.10 -1.54
C GLU A 82 -8.95 -0.42 -2.53
N SER A 83 -8.68 -0.30 -3.83
CA SER A 83 -9.54 -0.82 -4.89
C SER A 83 -9.64 -2.35 -4.84
N ALA A 84 -8.54 -3.04 -4.54
CA ALA A 84 -8.49 -4.48 -4.40
C ALA A 84 -9.26 -4.96 -3.15
N ARG A 85 -9.11 -4.26 -2.00
CA ARG A 85 -9.90 -4.52 -0.77
C ARG A 85 -11.40 -4.42 -1.05
N THR A 86 -11.81 -3.38 -1.77
CA THR A 86 -13.22 -3.15 -2.12
C THR A 86 -13.74 -4.21 -3.11
N THR A 87 -12.89 -4.68 -4.03
CA THR A 87 -13.26 -5.67 -5.04
C THR A 87 -13.38 -7.07 -4.45
N ASP A 88 -12.47 -7.45 -3.54
CA ASP A 88 -12.50 -8.75 -2.84
C ASP A 88 -13.78 -8.89 -2.00
N ALA A 89 -14.15 -7.84 -1.26
CA ALA A 89 -15.41 -7.76 -0.51
C ALA A 89 -16.67 -7.95 -1.37
N LYS A 90 -16.60 -7.67 -2.68
CA LYS A 90 -17.70 -7.86 -3.62
C LYS A 90 -17.77 -9.28 -4.20
N ARG A 91 -16.63 -10.00 -4.25
CA ARG A 91 -16.52 -11.36 -4.81
C ARG A 91 -17.01 -12.45 -3.86
N ASP A 92 -16.91 -12.25 -2.56
CA ASP A 92 -17.40 -13.21 -1.54
C ASP A 92 -18.93 -13.24 -1.42
N ARG A 93 -19.64 -12.29 -2.06
CA ARG A 93 -21.11 -12.12 -1.97
C ARG A 93 -21.87 -12.51 -3.26
N SER A 94 -21.30 -13.36 -4.11
CA SER A 94 -21.96 -13.92 -5.32
C SER A 94 -21.88 -15.43 -5.35
#